data_AF-A0A9C7UVH3-F1
#
_entry.id   AF-A0A9C7UVH3-F1
#
_cell.length_a   1.000
_cell.length_b   1.000
_cell.length_c   1.000
_cell.angle_alpha   90.00
_cell.angle_beta   90.00
_cell.angle_gamma   90.00
#
_symmetry.space_group_name_H-M   'P 1'
#
loop_
_entity.id
_entity.type
_entity.pdbx_description
1 polymer ?
#
loop_
_entity_poly.entity_id
_entity_poly.type
_entity_poly.pdbx_seq_one_letter_code
_entity_poly.pdbx_strand_id
1 'polypeptide(L)'
;MESDDDPVAMGVELLSKVEHPELSVAEAVDRIETITTNPTTTRTILDEAEKRGVIERENGIIRPTGGGFVRFESQVVTKEGDFTCRRCGTGISTGHFIKLDAGELGPFGSSCIRKVTGRE
;
A
#
# COMPACT_ATOMS: atom_id res chain seq x y z
N MET A 1 -7.25 -20.35 -12.58
CA MET A 1 -6.44 -20.36 -11.34
C MET A 1 -6.07 -18.92 -11.10
N GLU A 2 -7.09 -18.11 -10.81
CA GLU A 2 -6.97 -16.69 -10.54
C GLU A 2 -6.57 -16.56 -9.08
N SER A 3 -5.39 -16.00 -8.81
CA SER A 3 -5.15 -15.45 -7.49
C SER A 3 -6.18 -14.35 -7.30
N ASP A 4 -7.11 -14.53 -6.37
CA ASP A 4 -8.26 -13.67 -6.02
C ASP A 4 -7.84 -12.30 -5.43
N ASP A 5 -6.65 -11.84 -5.77
CA ASP A 5 -6.07 -10.58 -5.32
C ASP A 5 -6.44 -9.52 -6.36
N ASP A 6 -7.54 -8.81 -6.13
CA ASP A 6 -7.94 -7.69 -6.97
C ASP A 6 -6.99 -6.51 -6.69
N PRO A 7 -6.06 -6.18 -7.62
CA PRO A 7 -5.05 -5.17 -7.36
C PRO A 7 -5.67 -3.79 -7.16
N VAL A 8 -6.88 -3.57 -7.69
CA VAL A 8 -7.63 -2.34 -7.50
C VAL A 8 -8.10 -2.24 -6.04
N ALA A 9 -8.77 -3.28 -5.54
CA ALA A 9 -9.23 -3.34 -4.16
C ALA A 9 -8.07 -3.21 -3.16
N MET A 10 -6.96 -3.92 -3.38
CA MET A 10 -5.75 -3.79 -2.56
C MET A 10 -5.21 -2.35 -2.55
N GLY A 11 -5.12 -1.72 -3.73
CA GLY A 11 -4.60 -0.36 -3.84
C GLY A 11 -5.48 0.66 -3.13
N VAL A 12 -6.80 0.54 -3.29
CA VAL A 12 -7.78 1.38 -2.60
C VAL A 12 -7.66 1.22 -1.09
N GLU A 13 -7.55 -0.02 -0.61
CA GLU A 13 -7.43 -0.29 0.81
C GLU A 13 -6.10 0.19 1.39
N LEU A 14 -4.99 0.06 0.65
CA LEU A 14 -3.69 0.61 1.03
C LEU A 14 -3.79 2.12 1.24
N LEU A 15 -4.41 2.84 0.30
CA LEU A 15 -4.61 4.29 0.39
C LEU A 15 -5.50 4.70 1.57
N SER A 16 -6.52 3.89 1.87
CA SER A 16 -7.41 4.12 3.02
C SER A 16 -6.70 4.07 4.36
N LYS A 17 -5.55 3.38 4.44
CA LYS A 17 -4.89 3.10 5.69
C LYS A 17 -3.58 3.88 5.89
N VAL A 18 -3.25 4.77 4.96
CA VAL A 18 -2.04 5.61 5.06
C VAL A 18 -2.15 6.58 6.24
N GLU A 19 -1.12 6.64 7.08
CA GLU A 19 -1.11 7.47 8.30
C GLU A 19 -0.82 8.96 8.03
N HIS A 20 -0.35 9.30 6.82
CA HIS A 20 -0.11 10.68 6.44
C HIS A 20 -1.42 11.45 6.21
N PRO A 21 -1.56 12.66 6.78
CA PRO A 21 -2.74 13.49 6.59
C PRO A 21 -2.87 14.02 5.15
N GLU A 22 -1.74 14.16 4.45
CA GLU A 22 -1.66 14.66 3.08
C GLU A 22 -0.49 13.97 2.37
N LEU A 23 -0.74 13.43 1.18
CA LEU A 23 0.24 12.77 0.31
C LEU A 23 0.29 13.54 -1.01
N SER A 24 1.43 13.54 -1.71
CA SER A 24 1.40 13.92 -3.13
C SER A 24 0.82 12.78 -3.98
N VAL A 25 0.31 13.09 -5.18
CA VAL A 25 -0.07 12.03 -6.14
C VAL A 25 1.11 11.09 -6.41
N ALA A 26 2.34 11.60 -6.47
CA ALA A 26 3.54 10.78 -6.67
C ALA A 26 3.77 9.80 -5.51
N GLU A 27 3.58 10.24 -4.27
CA GLU A 27 3.68 9.42 -3.05
C GLU A 27 2.63 8.30 -3.01
N ALA A 28 1.40 8.60 -3.47
CA ALA A 28 0.36 7.58 -3.60
C ALA A 28 0.70 6.57 -4.71
N VAL A 29 1.21 7.06 -5.85
CA VAL A 29 1.63 6.21 -6.98
C VAL A 29 2.78 5.28 -6.58
N ASP A 30 3.83 5.77 -5.89
CA ASP A 30 4.98 4.93 -5.43
C ASP A 30 4.49 3.74 -4.57
N ARG A 31 3.45 3.96 -3.77
CA ARG A 31 2.83 2.91 -2.94
C ARG A 31 2.02 1.94 -3.79
N ILE A 32 1.23 2.43 -4.73
CA ILE A 32 0.47 1.59 -5.67
C ILE A 32 1.41 0.74 -6.54
N GLU A 33 2.58 1.25 -6.89
CA GLU A 33 3.59 0.52 -7.67
C GLU A 33 4.13 -0.73 -6.95
N THR A 34 3.95 -0.84 -5.63
CA THR A 34 4.25 -2.07 -4.89
C THR A 34 3.26 -3.21 -5.14
N ILE A 35 2.04 -2.86 -5.58
CA ILE A 35 0.95 -3.78 -5.93
C ILE A 35 0.95 -4.04 -7.44
N THR A 36 1.00 -2.98 -8.23
CA THR A 36 0.89 -3.03 -9.68
C THR A 36 1.73 -1.96 -10.34
N THR A 37 2.50 -2.36 -11.35
CA THR A 37 3.25 -1.44 -12.23
C THR A 37 2.46 -1.06 -13.49
N ASN A 38 1.21 -1.51 -13.61
CA ASN A 38 0.37 -1.20 -14.77
C ASN A 38 -0.30 0.17 -14.60
N PRO A 39 0.00 1.17 -15.47
CA PRO A 39 -0.52 2.53 -15.33
C PRO A 39 -2.05 2.61 -15.43
N THR A 40 -2.69 1.69 -16.14
CA THR A 40 -4.15 1.60 -16.20
C THR A 40 -4.71 1.23 -14.84
N THR A 41 -4.17 0.19 -14.20
CA THR A 41 -4.60 -0.25 -12.87
C THR A 41 -4.34 0.83 -11.81
N THR A 42 -3.19 1.51 -11.87
CA THR A 42 -2.88 2.63 -10.97
C THR A 42 -3.92 3.74 -11.05
N ARG A 43 -4.33 4.13 -12.27
CA ARG A 43 -5.41 5.12 -12.44
C ARG A 43 -6.74 4.61 -11.91
N THR A 44 -7.07 3.35 -12.17
CA THR A 44 -8.32 2.75 -11.67
C THR A 44 -8.36 2.73 -10.14
N ILE A 45 -7.24 2.43 -9.47
CA ILE A 45 -7.12 2.48 -8.01
C ILE A 45 -7.43 3.88 -7.49
N LEU A 46 -6.81 4.90 -8.05
CA LEU A 46 -7.01 6.28 -7.62
C LEU A 46 -8.46 6.73 -7.86
N ASP A 47 -9.04 6.36 -9.00
CA ASP A 47 -10.42 6.70 -9.35
C ASP A 47 -11.43 6.01 -8.43
N GLU A 48 -11.26 4.71 -8.17
CA GLU A 48 -12.10 3.97 -7.23
C GLU A 48 -11.92 4.45 -5.79
N ALA A 49 -10.72 4.80 -5.37
CA ALA A 49 -10.47 5.34 -4.04
C ALA A 49 -11.18 6.69 -3.84
N GLU A 50 -11.11 7.59 -4.82
CA GLU A 50 -11.83 8.86 -4.80
C GLU A 50 -13.33 8.65 -4.80
N LYS A 51 -13.83 7.80 -5.70
CA LYS A 51 -15.26 7.50 -5.84
C LYS A 51 -15.87 6.87 -4.60
N ARG A 52 -15.10 6.07 -3.86
CA ARG A 52 -15.50 5.46 -2.59
C ARG A 52 -15.36 6.43 -1.41
N GLY A 53 -14.84 7.65 -1.62
CA GLY A 53 -14.60 8.64 -0.56
C GLY A 53 -13.48 8.22 0.41
N VAL A 54 -12.56 7.37 -0.07
CA VAL A 54 -11.40 6.92 0.71
C VAL A 54 -10.32 8.00 0.69
N ILE A 55 -10.18 8.68 -0.43
CA ILE A 55 -9.26 9.79 -0.64
C ILE A 55 -9.98 10.98 -1.26
N GLU A 56 -9.47 12.18 -1.00
CA GLU A 56 -9.80 13.41 -1.70
C GLU A 56 -8.57 13.91 -2.45
N ARG A 57 -8.69 14.17 -3.76
CA ARG A 57 -7.60 14.79 -4.53
C ARG A 57 -7.89 16.28 -4.75
N GLU A 58 -6.95 17.13 -4.39
CA GLU A 58 -7.02 18.57 -4.60
C GLU A 58 -5.63 19.13 -4.96
N ASN A 59 -5.51 19.87 -6.06
CA ASN A 59 -4.25 20.51 -6.50
C ASN A 59 -3.01 19.57 -6.57
N GLY A 60 -3.19 18.29 -6.87
CA GLY A 60 -2.10 17.31 -6.92
C GLY A 60 -1.67 16.77 -5.56
N ILE A 61 -2.45 17.08 -4.51
CA ILE A 61 -2.34 16.51 -3.17
C ILE A 61 -3.53 15.55 -2.97
N ILE A 62 -3.25 14.39 -2.40
CA ILE A 62 -4.20 13.37 -2.02
C ILE A 62 -4.33 13.40 -0.49
N ARG A 63 -5.55 13.51 0.00
CA ARG A 63 -5.90 13.48 1.43
C ARG A 63 -6.70 12.22 1.71
N PRO A 64 -6.15 11.21 2.38
CA PRO A 64 -6.94 10.06 2.80
C PRO A 64 -7.98 10.50 3.84
N THR A 65 -9.25 10.31 3.52
CA THR A 65 -10.39 10.63 4.38
C THR A 65 -10.69 9.49 5.36
N GLY A 66 -10.18 8.29 5.08
CA GLY A 66 -10.29 7.12 5.94
C GLY A 66 -9.43 7.24 7.19
N GLY A 67 -10.04 7.50 8.35
CA GLY A 67 -9.37 7.45 9.67
C GLY A 67 -8.95 6.06 10.14
N GLY A 68 -8.82 5.09 9.24
CA GLY A 68 -8.49 3.70 9.49
C GLY A 68 -6.99 3.45 9.32
N PHE A 69 -6.16 4.10 10.12
CA PHE A 69 -4.70 3.94 10.11
C PHE A 69 -4.28 2.46 10.09
N VAL A 70 -3.32 2.07 9.22
CA VAL A 70 -2.65 0.75 9.35
C VAL A 70 -1.99 0.73 10.72
N ARG A 71 -2.58 0.05 11.70
CA ARG A 71 -1.87 -0.27 12.92
C ARG A 71 -0.85 -1.34 12.58
N PHE A 72 0.41 -0.90 12.46
CA PHE A 72 1.56 -1.76 12.15
C PHE A 72 1.59 -3.02 13.03
N GLU A 73 1.18 -2.90 14.29
CA GLU A 73 1.14 -4.02 15.24
C GLU A 73 -0.03 -5.00 15.03
N SER A 74 -1.10 -4.63 14.32
CA SER A 74 -2.27 -5.49 14.12
C SER A 74 -2.40 -6.06 12.71
N GLN A 75 -1.86 -5.36 11.71
CA GLN A 75 -2.05 -5.75 10.30
C GLN A 75 -0.75 -6.14 9.59
N VAL A 76 0.41 -6.07 10.26
CA VAL A 76 1.67 -6.53 9.67
C VAL A 76 2.07 -7.88 10.29
N VAL A 77 2.14 -8.90 9.45
CA VAL A 77 2.67 -10.21 9.81
C VAL A 77 4.15 -10.24 9.48
N THR A 78 4.98 -10.58 10.46
CA THR A 78 6.42 -10.72 10.27
C THR A 78 6.77 -12.21 10.17
N LYS A 79 7.49 -12.59 9.12
CA LYS A 79 7.98 -13.96 8.90
C LYS A 79 9.50 -13.91 8.78
N GLU A 80 10.20 -14.80 9.46
CA GLU A 80 11.66 -14.96 9.32
C GLU A 80 11.98 -16.01 8.24
N GLY A 81 12.98 -15.74 7.40
CA GLY A 81 13.36 -16.55 6.24
C GLY A 81 14.03 -15.72 5.14
N ASP A 82 14.50 -16.39 4.09
CA ASP A 82 15.10 -15.72 2.93
C ASP A 82 14.02 -15.13 2.02
N PHE A 83 13.76 -13.83 2.17
CA PHE A 83 12.82 -13.09 1.34
C PHE A 83 13.53 -12.04 0.50
N THR A 84 12.87 -11.57 -0.56
CA THR A 84 13.35 -10.45 -1.38
C THR A 84 12.37 -9.31 -1.26
N CYS A 85 12.83 -8.17 -0.75
CA CYS A 85 11.98 -7.00 -0.56
C CYS A 85 11.35 -6.59 -1.90
N ARG A 86 10.02 -6.57 -1.97
CA ARG A 86 9.29 -6.21 -3.20
C ARG A 86 9.54 -4.78 -3.67
N ARG A 87 9.88 -3.89 -2.74
CA ARG A 87 10.11 -2.46 -3.02
C ARG A 87 11.51 -2.17 -3.55
N CYS A 88 12.55 -2.67 -2.87
CA CYS A 88 13.95 -2.33 -3.19
C CYS A 88 14.74 -3.50 -3.79
N GLY A 89 14.17 -4.70 -3.85
CA GLY A 89 14.84 -5.90 -4.36
C GLY A 89 15.93 -6.46 -3.45
N THR A 90 16.17 -5.90 -2.27
CA THR A 90 17.19 -6.38 -1.33
C THR A 90 16.78 -7.70 -0.70
N GLY A 91 17.73 -8.64 -0.59
CA GLY A 91 17.55 -9.87 0.19
C GLY A 91 17.45 -9.56 1.67
N ILE A 92 16.38 -10.02 2.31
CA ILE A 92 16.06 -9.79 3.72
C ILE A 92 15.83 -11.13 4.41
N SER A 93 16.37 -11.27 5.62
CA SER A 93 16.15 -12.45 6.47
C SER A 93 14.81 -12.37 7.24
N THR A 94 14.12 -11.24 7.16
CA THR A 94 12.84 -10.99 7.83
C THR A 94 11.91 -10.27 6.86
N GLY A 95 10.85 -10.95 6.42
CA GLY A 95 9.82 -10.41 5.55
C GLY A 95 8.62 -9.90 6.34
N HIS A 96 8.26 -8.65 6.12
CA HIS A 96 7.03 -8.04 6.64
C HIS A 96 5.93 -8.09 5.57
N PHE A 97 4.75 -8.54 5.96
CA PHE A 97 3.59 -8.72 5.10
C PHE A 97 2.41 -7.93 5.67
N ILE A 98 1.84 -7.01 4.89
CA ILE A 98 0.63 -6.28 5.25
C ILE A 98 -0.56 -7.15 4.90
N LYS A 99 -1.37 -7.49 5.89
CA LYS A 99 -2.68 -8.11 5.69
C LYS A 99 -3.69 -7.03 5.35
N LEU A 100 -4.13 -7.05 4.11
CA LEU A 100 -5.28 -6.33 3.60
C LEU A 100 -6.48 -7.29 3.57
N ASP A 101 -7.69 -6.75 3.60
CA ASP A 101 -8.91 -7.55 3.44
C ASP A 101 -9.00 -8.09 2.00
N ALA A 102 -8.48 -7.32 1.05
CA ALA A 102 -8.35 -7.68 -0.36
C ALA A 102 -7.16 -8.60 -0.71
N GLY A 103 -6.21 -8.84 0.22
CA GLY A 103 -5.00 -9.64 -0.09
C GLY A 103 -3.82 -9.49 0.89
N GLU A 104 -2.72 -10.20 0.64
CA GLU A 104 -1.47 -10.07 1.41
C GLU A 104 -0.40 -9.32 0.61
N LEU A 105 0.01 -8.13 1.08
CA LEU A 105 1.01 -7.30 0.43
C LEU A 105 2.38 -7.47 1.09
N GLY A 106 3.34 -8.08 0.40
CA GLY A 106 4.70 -8.30 0.88
C GLY A 106 5.52 -9.19 -0.06
N PRO A 107 6.73 -9.61 0.35
CA PRO A 107 7.46 -9.23 1.57
C PRO A 107 8.18 -7.88 1.48
N PHE A 108 8.25 -7.15 2.59
CA PHE A 108 9.03 -5.92 2.73
C PHE A 108 10.06 -6.02 3.85
N GLY A 109 11.18 -5.31 3.73
CA GLY A 109 12.14 -5.14 4.82
C GLY A 109 11.67 -4.12 5.87
N SER A 110 12.26 -4.17 7.06
CA SER A 110 11.89 -3.35 8.23
C SER A 110 11.92 -1.83 7.99
N SER A 111 12.84 -1.32 7.17
CA SER A 111 12.84 0.09 6.75
C SER A 111 11.82 0.37 5.63
N CYS A 112 11.66 -0.54 4.68
CA CYS A 112 10.78 -0.34 3.53
C CYS A 112 9.31 -0.29 3.95
N ILE A 113 8.90 -1.18 4.85
CA ILE A 113 7.53 -1.25 5.35
C ILE A 113 7.12 0.04 6.06
N ARG A 114 8.01 0.62 6.88
CA ARG A 114 7.75 1.88 7.61
C ARG A 114 7.46 3.05 6.66
N LYS A 115 8.24 3.15 5.58
CA LYS A 115 8.03 4.15 4.53
C LYS A 115 6.73 3.91 3.74
N VAL A 116 6.39 2.65 3.44
CA VAL A 116 5.12 2.32 2.76
C VAL A 116 3.92 2.69 3.64
N THR A 117 3.98 2.38 4.94
CA THR A 117 2.93 2.73 5.90
C THR A 117 2.89 4.21 6.30
N GLY A 118 3.91 5.00 5.92
CA GLY A 118 3.94 6.45 6.19
C GLY A 118 4.40 6.85 7.60
N ARG A 119 5.29 6.07 8.23
CA ARG A 119 5.89 6.38 9.55
C ARG A 119 7.28 7.03 9.47
N GLU A 120 7.86 7.16 8.28
CA GLU A 120 9.20 7.73 8.03
C GLU A 120 9.25 8.48 6.69
#